data_AF-A0A934NN33-F1
#
_entry.id   AF-A0A934NN33-F1
#
_cell.length_a   1.000
_cell.length_b   1.000
_cell.length_c   1.000
_cell.angle_alpha   90.00
_cell.angle_beta   90.00
_cell.angle_gamma   90.00
#
_symmetry.space_group_name_H-M   'P 1'
#
loop_
_entity.id
_entity.type
_entity.pdbx_description
1 polymer ?
#
loop_
_entity_poly.entity_id
_entity_poly.type
_entity_poly.pdbx_seq_one_letter_code
_entity_poly.pdbx_strand_id
1 'polypeptide(L)'
;MAATTMTRDRILDAAMELFSENSFRGTSITQIETAAGLTPGAGGIYHHFRTKESILEAGLERHLDRVNAVRDITQLMSGLGDLRVALTLLAKYVLTELDNEETLLRILATDTRTRPHLLDGAVHNMVRRIYSGFASWLADEADISADRATDITSVGLGALLSARLVPLLFGLAPHDVGDEQFVKTWVDMMLRSVEGTTGGAPAR
;
A
#
# COMPACT_ATOMS: atom_id res chain seq x y z
N MET A 1 26.30 1.99 -19.45
CA MET A 1 25.22 2.42 -18.54
C MET A 1 24.13 1.35 -18.37
N ALA A 2 23.64 0.68 -19.42
CA ALA A 2 22.59 -0.34 -19.31
C ALA A 2 22.93 -1.53 -18.36
N ALA A 3 24.15 -2.07 -18.40
CA ALA A 3 24.55 -3.19 -17.53
C ALA A 3 24.57 -2.83 -16.03
N THR A 4 24.94 -1.59 -15.70
CA THR A 4 24.97 -1.10 -14.31
C THR A 4 23.56 -0.93 -13.74
N THR A 5 22.60 -0.48 -14.56
CA THR A 5 21.18 -0.40 -14.19
C THR A 5 20.59 -1.79 -13.96
N MET A 6 20.85 -2.74 -14.85
CA MET A 6 20.41 -4.14 -14.69
C MET A 6 20.92 -4.79 -13.40
N THR A 7 22.19 -4.55 -13.03
CA THR A 7 22.73 -5.07 -11.75
C THR A 7 22.10 -4.37 -10.55
N ARG A 8 21.89 -3.04 -10.62
CA ARG A 8 21.22 -2.30 -9.55
C ARG A 8 19.81 -2.83 -9.29
N ASP A 9 19.05 -3.10 -10.35
CA ASP A 9 17.68 -3.60 -10.23
C ASP A 9 17.65 -5.01 -9.66
N ARG A 10 18.55 -5.90 -10.09
CA ARG A 10 18.71 -7.25 -9.50
C ARG A 10 19.04 -7.21 -8.01
N ILE A 11 19.88 -6.25 -7.58
CA ILE A 11 20.19 -6.05 -6.15
C ILE A 11 18.93 -5.62 -5.40
N LEU A 12 18.14 -4.70 -5.96
CA LEU A 12 16.89 -4.25 -5.34
C LEU A 12 15.87 -5.40 -5.23
N ASP A 13 15.65 -6.15 -6.31
CA ASP A 13 14.70 -7.27 -6.31
C ASP A 13 15.07 -8.31 -5.25
N ALA A 14 16.32 -8.78 -5.28
CA ALA A 14 16.82 -9.75 -4.31
C ALA A 14 16.75 -9.23 -2.86
N ALA A 15 17.07 -7.97 -2.64
CA ALA A 15 17.02 -7.39 -1.30
C ALA A 15 15.60 -7.26 -0.77
N MET A 16 14.64 -6.80 -1.59
CA MET A 16 13.25 -6.66 -1.17
C MET A 16 12.61 -8.01 -0.85
N GLU A 17 12.86 -9.04 -1.66
CA GLU A 17 12.44 -10.41 -1.35
C GLU A 17 13.00 -10.88 -0.01
N LEU A 18 14.32 -10.79 0.17
CA LEU A 18 14.98 -11.23 1.40
C LEU A 18 14.53 -10.44 2.64
N PHE A 19 14.31 -9.13 2.51
CA PHE A 19 13.76 -8.30 3.60
C PHE A 19 12.36 -8.73 3.98
N SER A 20 11.52 -9.10 3.01
CA SER A 20 10.17 -9.57 3.26
C SER A 20 10.13 -10.93 3.98
N GLU A 21 11.10 -11.81 3.70
CA GLU A 21 11.18 -13.15 4.28
C GLU A 21 11.88 -13.17 5.64
N ASN A 22 13.02 -12.47 5.75
CA ASN A 22 13.95 -12.58 6.87
C ASN A 22 14.00 -11.34 7.76
N SER A 23 13.15 -10.32 7.50
CA SER A 23 13.24 -8.94 8.01
C SER A 23 14.49 -8.19 7.54
N PHE A 24 14.46 -6.86 7.64
CA PHE A 24 15.64 -6.05 7.36
C PHE A 24 16.86 -6.45 8.19
N ARG A 25 16.69 -6.70 9.50
CA ARG A 25 17.81 -7.04 10.40
C ARG A 25 18.36 -8.44 10.18
N GLY A 26 17.50 -9.42 9.87
CA GLY A 26 17.90 -10.80 9.61
C GLY A 26 18.59 -11.01 8.26
N THR A 27 18.52 -10.02 7.36
CA THR A 27 19.17 -10.08 6.04
C THR A 27 20.57 -9.50 6.07
N SER A 28 21.57 -10.26 5.61
CA SER A 28 22.96 -9.83 5.43
C SER A 28 23.24 -9.31 4.02
N ILE A 29 24.29 -8.49 3.89
CA ILE A 29 24.77 -8.03 2.58
C ILE A 29 25.22 -9.21 1.70
N THR A 30 25.85 -10.23 2.28
CA THR A 30 26.33 -11.40 1.53
C THR A 30 25.19 -12.26 1.00
N GLN A 31 24.06 -12.35 1.73
CA GLN A 31 22.85 -13.01 1.23
C GLN A 31 22.30 -12.26 0.01
N ILE A 32 22.22 -10.93 0.09
CA ILE A 32 21.76 -10.08 -1.03
C ILE A 32 22.69 -10.23 -2.23
N GLU A 33 24.01 -10.17 -2.04
CA GLU A 33 24.99 -10.38 -3.12
C GLU A 33 24.79 -11.74 -3.80
N THR A 34 24.63 -12.81 -3.01
CA THR A 34 24.42 -14.16 -3.52
C THR A 34 23.14 -14.24 -4.36
N ALA A 35 22.01 -13.76 -3.81
CA ALA A 35 20.71 -13.79 -4.48
C ALA A 35 20.68 -12.91 -5.74
N ALA A 36 21.34 -11.75 -5.70
CA ALA A 36 21.49 -10.87 -6.85
C ALA A 36 22.53 -11.37 -7.88
N GLY A 37 23.17 -12.51 -7.64
CA GLY A 37 24.18 -13.13 -8.52
C GLY A 37 25.48 -12.35 -8.62
N LEU A 38 25.87 -11.66 -7.55
CA LEU A 38 27.21 -11.11 -7.34
C LEU A 38 28.09 -12.10 -6.57
N THR A 39 29.40 -11.89 -6.61
CA THR A 39 30.34 -12.65 -5.78
C THR A 39 30.21 -12.23 -4.31
N PRO A 40 29.84 -13.15 -3.39
CA PRO A 40 29.62 -12.80 -1.99
C PRO A 40 30.91 -12.31 -1.32
N GLY A 41 30.82 -11.19 -0.59
CA GLY A 41 31.94 -10.58 0.14
C GLY A 41 32.97 -9.87 -0.74
N ALA A 42 32.79 -9.84 -2.06
CA ALA A 42 33.70 -9.15 -2.97
C ALA A 42 33.50 -7.62 -2.99
N GLY A 43 32.43 -7.13 -2.34
CA GLY A 43 32.14 -5.70 -2.22
C GLY A 43 31.52 -5.08 -3.48
N GLY A 44 31.11 -5.89 -4.46
CA GLY A 44 30.49 -5.43 -5.70
C GLY A 44 29.19 -4.65 -5.47
N ILE A 45 28.46 -4.98 -4.39
CA ILE A 45 27.24 -4.28 -3.99
C ILE A 45 27.48 -2.82 -3.60
N TYR A 46 28.66 -2.51 -3.01
CA TYR A 46 29.00 -1.16 -2.54
C TYR A 46 29.24 -0.16 -3.66
N HIS A 47 29.41 -0.64 -4.90
CA HIS A 47 29.41 0.23 -6.08
C HIS A 47 28.03 0.78 -6.44
N HIS A 48 26.96 0.09 -6.03
CA HIS A 48 25.57 0.48 -6.31
C HIS A 48 24.89 1.11 -5.11
N PHE A 49 25.17 0.59 -3.91
CA PHE A 49 24.53 1.02 -2.67
C PHE A 49 25.54 1.06 -1.53
N ARG A 50 25.68 2.22 -0.89
CA ARG A 50 26.68 2.42 0.17
C ARG A 50 26.37 1.65 1.45
N THR A 51 25.08 1.44 1.73
CA THR A 51 24.61 0.80 2.96
C THR A 51 23.40 -0.08 2.68
N LYS A 52 23.09 -1.02 3.59
CA LYS A 52 21.88 -1.85 3.50
C LYS A 52 20.61 -1.00 3.55
N GLU A 53 20.65 0.07 4.33
CA GLU A 53 19.60 1.08 4.44
C GLU A 53 19.32 1.76 3.10
N SER A 54 20.37 2.13 2.34
CA SER A 54 20.19 2.75 1.02
C SER A 54 19.57 1.81 -0.03
N ILE A 55 19.72 0.49 0.15
CA ILE A 55 19.04 -0.52 -0.67
C ILE A 55 17.56 -0.54 -0.34
N LEU A 56 17.23 -0.59 0.96
CA LEU A 56 15.84 -0.60 1.42
C LEU A 56 15.11 0.70 1.03
N GLU A 57 15.75 1.85 1.17
CA GLU A 57 15.20 3.15 0.77
C GLU A 57 14.88 3.18 -0.73
N ALA A 58 15.85 2.81 -1.58
CA ALA A 58 15.65 2.80 -3.03
C ALA A 58 14.65 1.74 -3.49
N GLY A 59 14.60 0.58 -2.82
CA GLY A 59 13.60 -0.45 -3.07
C GLY A 59 12.21 0.05 -2.74
N LEU A 60 12.04 0.61 -1.53
CA LEU A 60 10.77 1.19 -1.09
C LEU A 60 10.32 2.33 -2.01
N GLU A 61 11.19 3.26 -2.37
CA GLU A 61 10.88 4.36 -3.30
C GLU A 61 10.36 3.82 -4.64
N ARG A 62 11.00 2.78 -5.19
CA ARG A 62 10.55 2.12 -6.41
C ARG A 62 9.15 1.52 -6.31
N HIS A 63 8.80 0.93 -5.16
CA HIS A 63 7.44 0.40 -4.93
C HIS A 63 6.44 1.54 -4.69
N LEU A 64 6.82 2.59 -3.93
CA LEU A 64 5.98 3.75 -3.69
C LEU A 64 5.67 4.52 -4.98
N ASP A 65 6.62 4.62 -5.92
CA ASP A 65 6.38 5.25 -7.22
C ASP A 65 5.35 4.50 -8.05
N ARG A 66 5.26 3.17 -7.92
CA ARG A 66 4.18 2.38 -8.54
C ARG A 66 2.83 2.66 -7.90
N VAL A 67 2.78 2.73 -6.57
CA VAL A 67 1.56 3.07 -5.82
C VAL A 67 1.08 4.50 -6.11
N ASN A 68 1.97 5.45 -6.43
CA ASN A 68 1.56 6.80 -6.82
C ASN A 68 0.69 6.83 -8.10
N ALA A 69 0.71 5.79 -8.95
CA ALA A 69 -0.18 5.66 -10.11
C ALA A 69 -1.67 5.46 -9.73
N VAL A 70 -1.95 5.07 -8.49
CA VAL A 70 -3.32 4.97 -7.93
C VAL A 70 -4.04 6.32 -7.98
N ARG A 71 -3.30 7.44 -7.90
CA ARG A 71 -3.85 8.81 -7.94
C ARG A 71 -4.51 9.13 -9.28
N ASP A 72 -3.99 8.59 -10.38
CA ASP A 72 -4.56 8.83 -11.70
C ASP A 72 -5.93 8.16 -11.80
N ILE A 73 -6.16 7.07 -11.05
CA ILE A 73 -7.40 6.29 -11.13
C ILE A 73 -8.58 6.99 -10.45
N THR A 74 -8.40 7.61 -9.28
CA THR A 74 -9.53 8.36 -8.67
C THR A 74 -9.97 9.53 -9.55
N GLN A 75 -9.04 10.19 -10.25
CA GLN A 75 -9.37 11.20 -11.25
C GLN A 75 -10.01 10.62 -12.52
N LEU A 76 -9.60 9.42 -12.95
CA LEU A 76 -10.21 8.73 -14.11
C LEU A 76 -11.62 8.22 -13.80
N MET A 77 -11.94 7.92 -12.54
CA MET A 77 -13.25 7.43 -12.12
C MET A 77 -14.24 8.56 -11.80
N SER A 78 -13.77 9.80 -11.64
CA SER A 78 -14.62 10.98 -11.51
C SER A 78 -15.49 11.16 -12.75
N GLY A 79 -16.81 11.32 -12.56
CA GLY A 79 -17.75 11.55 -13.66
C GLY A 79 -18.40 10.29 -14.25
N LEU A 80 -18.26 9.14 -13.61
CA LEU A 80 -19.05 7.93 -13.95
C LEU A 80 -20.54 8.08 -13.62
N GLY A 81 -20.92 9.05 -12.76
CA GLY A 81 -22.31 9.38 -12.44
C GLY A 81 -23.04 8.37 -11.56
N ASP A 82 -22.37 7.29 -11.15
CA ASP A 82 -22.88 6.27 -10.23
C ASP A 82 -21.81 5.95 -9.18
N LEU A 83 -22.01 6.47 -7.96
CA LEU A 83 -21.13 6.26 -6.81
C LEU A 83 -20.93 4.77 -6.50
N ARG A 84 -21.94 3.91 -6.70
CA ARG A 84 -21.83 2.46 -6.47
C ARG A 84 -20.84 1.83 -7.44
N VAL A 85 -20.91 2.20 -8.72
CA VAL A 85 -19.99 1.70 -9.76
C VAL A 85 -18.57 2.17 -9.45
N ALA A 86 -18.39 3.45 -9.14
CA ALA A 86 -17.07 4.01 -8.84
C ALA A 86 -16.43 3.35 -7.59
N LEU A 87 -17.20 3.19 -6.51
CA LEU A 87 -16.75 2.47 -5.31
C LEU A 87 -16.38 1.01 -5.60
N THR A 88 -17.15 0.33 -6.46
CA THR A 88 -16.87 -1.08 -6.83
C THR A 88 -15.56 -1.21 -7.59
N LEU A 89 -15.33 -0.35 -8.57
CA LEU A 89 -14.09 -0.36 -9.36
C LEU A 89 -12.88 -0.03 -8.49
N LEU A 90 -13.03 0.98 -7.62
CA LEU A 90 -11.97 1.38 -6.71
C LEU A 90 -11.60 0.27 -5.73
N ALA A 91 -12.59 -0.38 -5.10
CA ALA A 91 -12.34 -1.47 -4.16
C ALA A 91 -11.57 -2.62 -4.83
N LYS A 92 -12.00 -3.04 -6.04
CA LYS A 92 -11.32 -4.08 -6.81
C LYS A 92 -9.88 -3.68 -7.16
N TYR A 93 -9.69 -2.46 -7.62
CA TYR A 93 -8.38 -1.94 -7.97
C TYR A 93 -7.45 -1.91 -6.74
N VAL A 94 -7.90 -1.35 -5.62
CA VAL A 94 -7.11 -1.31 -4.38
C VAL A 94 -6.75 -2.72 -3.91
N LEU A 95 -7.68 -3.68 -3.95
CA LEU A 95 -7.37 -5.08 -3.62
C LEU A 95 -6.33 -5.68 -4.56
N THR A 96 -6.43 -5.43 -5.87
CA THR A 96 -5.41 -5.89 -6.84
C THR A 96 -4.04 -5.27 -6.58
N GLU A 97 -3.97 -3.98 -6.28
CA GLU A 97 -2.71 -3.32 -5.96
C GLU A 97 -2.11 -3.84 -4.65
N LEU A 98 -2.94 -4.14 -3.65
CA LEU A 98 -2.47 -4.75 -2.40
C LEU A 98 -1.92 -6.18 -2.63
N ASP A 99 -2.46 -6.95 -3.58
CA ASP A 99 -1.88 -8.25 -3.99
C ASP A 99 -0.54 -8.05 -4.71
N ASN A 100 -0.50 -7.13 -5.66
CA ASN A 100 0.70 -6.85 -6.44
C ASN A 100 1.87 -6.37 -5.58
N GLU A 101 1.56 -5.68 -4.48
CA GLU A 101 2.53 -5.11 -3.54
C GLU A 101 2.63 -5.91 -2.22
N GLU A 102 2.31 -7.21 -2.23
CA GLU A 102 2.39 -8.08 -1.04
C GLU A 102 3.78 -8.03 -0.37
N THR A 103 4.87 -8.06 -1.15
CA THR A 103 6.25 -7.97 -0.64
C THR A 103 6.45 -6.69 0.17
N LEU A 104 5.96 -5.56 -0.34
CA LEU A 104 6.03 -4.29 0.36
C LEU A 104 5.17 -4.32 1.64
N LEU A 105 3.93 -4.80 1.55
CA LEU A 105 3.06 -4.92 2.71
C LEU A 105 3.70 -5.78 3.80
N ARG A 106 4.37 -6.88 3.44
CA ARG A 106 5.05 -7.78 4.35
C ARG A 106 6.18 -7.06 5.08
N ILE A 107 7.06 -6.38 4.33
CA ILE A 107 8.16 -5.57 4.89
C ILE A 107 7.61 -4.54 5.87
N LEU A 108 6.58 -3.79 5.48
CA LEU A 108 5.96 -2.80 6.35
C LEU A 108 5.36 -3.46 7.61
N ALA A 109 4.70 -4.61 7.48
CA ALA A 109 4.05 -5.28 8.59
C ALA A 109 5.04 -5.89 9.61
N THR A 110 6.17 -6.41 9.16
CA THR A 110 7.14 -7.11 10.02
C THR A 110 8.22 -6.21 10.61
N ASP A 111 8.58 -5.10 9.96
CA ASP A 111 9.69 -4.25 10.40
C ASP A 111 9.30 -3.11 11.36
N THR A 112 8.04 -2.98 11.82
CA THR A 112 7.55 -1.84 12.65
C THR A 112 8.39 -1.50 13.88
N ARG A 113 9.13 -2.47 14.45
CA ARG A 113 10.02 -2.28 15.63
C ARG A 113 11.48 -2.01 15.26
N THR A 114 11.84 -2.19 14.00
CA THR A 114 13.21 -2.18 13.48
C THR A 114 13.37 -1.28 12.25
N ARG A 115 12.29 -0.57 11.86
CA ARG A 115 12.29 0.39 10.76
C ARG A 115 13.40 1.41 10.97
N PRO A 116 14.31 1.57 9.99
CA PRO A 116 15.10 2.78 9.90
C PRO A 116 14.12 3.97 9.84
N HIS A 117 14.28 4.95 10.73
CA HIS A 117 13.48 6.19 10.75
C HIS A 117 13.41 6.92 9.38
N LEU A 118 14.34 6.59 8.49
CA LEU A 118 14.43 7.08 7.11
C LEU A 118 13.17 6.81 6.28
N LEU A 119 12.40 5.76 6.58
CA LEU A 119 11.22 5.39 5.79
C LEU A 119 9.92 6.00 6.31
N ASP A 120 9.92 6.55 7.53
CA ASP A 120 8.72 7.10 8.16
C ASP A 120 8.15 8.25 7.34
N GLY A 121 9.00 9.12 6.79
CA GLY A 121 8.58 10.24 5.95
C GLY A 121 7.93 9.80 4.63
N ALA A 122 8.53 8.83 3.93
CA ALA A 122 8.04 8.39 2.62
C ALA A 122 6.69 7.65 2.74
N VAL A 123 6.59 6.71 3.69
CA VAL A 123 5.36 5.95 3.96
C VAL A 123 4.28 6.86 4.51
N HIS A 124 4.60 7.74 5.46
CA HIS A 124 3.63 8.71 6.00
C HIS A 124 3.07 9.60 4.90
N ASN A 125 3.93 10.13 4.03
CA ASN A 125 3.50 10.94 2.90
C ASN A 125 2.64 10.16 1.92
N MET A 126 2.97 8.89 1.65
CA MET A 126 2.15 8.03 0.80
C MET A 126 0.75 7.81 1.40
N VAL A 127 0.68 7.32 2.64
CA VAL A 127 -0.59 7.07 3.34
C VAL A 127 -1.44 8.34 3.39
N ARG A 128 -0.85 9.46 3.79
CA ARG A 128 -1.55 10.75 3.84
C ARG A 128 -2.14 11.12 2.49
N ARG A 129 -1.39 10.96 1.38
CA ARG A 129 -1.86 11.27 0.03
C ARG A 129 -3.01 10.37 -0.41
N ILE A 130 -2.91 9.06 -0.19
CA ILE A 130 -3.96 8.10 -0.56
C ILE A 130 -5.27 8.44 0.18
N TYR A 131 -5.19 8.62 1.50
CA TYR A 131 -6.36 8.92 2.32
C TYR A 131 -6.94 10.30 1.98
N SER A 132 -6.11 11.34 1.82
CA SER A 132 -6.62 12.68 1.46
C SER A 132 -7.23 12.71 0.06
N GLY A 133 -6.65 11.98 -0.90
CA GLY A 133 -7.15 11.91 -2.27
C GLY A 133 -8.52 11.24 -2.33
N PHE A 134 -8.68 10.10 -1.64
CA PHE A 134 -9.96 9.40 -1.58
C PHE A 134 -11.03 10.21 -0.82
N ALA A 135 -10.66 10.85 0.31
CA ALA A 135 -11.60 11.69 1.06
C ALA A 135 -12.09 12.89 0.26
N SER A 136 -11.19 13.56 -0.47
CA SER A 136 -11.56 14.67 -1.37
C SER A 136 -12.50 14.19 -2.46
N TRP A 137 -12.16 13.09 -3.14
CA TRP A 137 -13.00 12.52 -4.18
C TRP A 137 -14.38 12.13 -3.66
N LEU A 138 -14.45 11.46 -2.49
CA LEU A 138 -15.72 11.04 -1.90
C LEU A 138 -16.58 12.23 -1.47
N ALA A 139 -15.97 13.30 -0.94
CA ALA A 139 -16.69 14.53 -0.59
C ALA A 139 -17.39 15.13 -1.80
N ASP A 140 -16.67 15.21 -2.93
CA ASP A 140 -17.17 15.80 -4.17
C ASP A 140 -18.22 14.90 -4.84
N GLU A 141 -17.95 13.61 -4.99
CA GLU A 141 -18.83 12.66 -5.70
C GLU A 141 -20.14 12.40 -4.93
N ALA A 142 -20.09 12.47 -3.61
CA ALA A 142 -21.24 12.18 -2.75
C ALA A 142 -21.92 13.41 -2.14
N ASP A 143 -21.41 14.62 -2.44
CA ASP A 143 -21.89 15.90 -1.89
C ASP A 143 -22.01 15.90 -0.34
N ILE A 144 -20.92 15.51 0.33
CA ILE A 144 -20.83 15.46 1.79
C ILE A 144 -19.69 16.35 2.33
N SER A 145 -19.73 16.69 3.62
CA SER A 145 -18.67 17.47 4.24
C SER A 145 -17.31 16.76 4.23
N ALA A 146 -16.23 17.52 4.11
CA ALA A 146 -14.86 16.99 4.10
C ALA A 146 -14.51 16.19 5.37
N ASP A 147 -14.97 16.63 6.54
CA ASP A 147 -14.75 15.91 7.81
C ASP A 147 -15.42 14.53 7.76
N ARG A 148 -16.66 14.47 7.28
CA ARG A 148 -17.39 13.21 7.15
C ARG A 148 -16.75 12.29 6.13
N ALA A 149 -16.35 12.82 4.98
CA ALA A 149 -15.64 12.05 3.97
C ALA A 149 -14.34 11.47 4.53
N THR A 150 -13.61 12.25 5.35
CA THR A 150 -12.37 11.80 6.03
C THR A 150 -12.63 10.63 6.98
N ASP A 151 -13.68 10.69 7.79
CA ASP A 151 -14.06 9.61 8.69
C ASP A 151 -14.43 8.33 7.94
N ILE A 152 -15.30 8.46 6.92
CA ILE A 152 -15.72 7.34 6.07
C ILE A 152 -14.52 6.73 5.36
N THR A 153 -13.62 7.55 4.82
CA THR A 153 -12.39 7.11 4.15
C THR A 153 -11.50 6.32 5.09
N SER A 154 -11.35 6.78 6.33
CA SER A 154 -10.48 6.16 7.33
C SER A 154 -10.91 4.73 7.63
N VAL A 155 -12.22 4.51 7.75
CA VAL A 155 -12.81 3.18 7.95
C VAL A 155 -12.81 2.37 6.66
N GLY A 156 -13.23 2.98 5.54
CA GLY A 156 -13.38 2.33 4.25
C GLY A 156 -12.07 1.76 3.72
N LEU A 157 -11.04 2.59 3.58
CA LEU A 157 -9.72 2.13 3.13
C LEU A 157 -9.06 1.20 4.15
N GLY A 158 -9.27 1.45 5.44
CA GLY A 158 -8.79 0.56 6.50
C GLY A 158 -9.35 -0.86 6.38
N ALA A 159 -10.62 -1.01 6.02
CA ALA A 159 -11.24 -2.31 5.79
C ALA A 159 -10.59 -3.05 4.61
N LEU A 160 -10.34 -2.37 3.48
CA LEU A 160 -9.67 -2.97 2.31
C LEU A 160 -8.24 -3.44 2.66
N LEU A 161 -7.47 -2.60 3.36
CA LEU A 161 -6.14 -2.98 3.84
C LEU A 161 -6.19 -4.19 4.78
N SER A 162 -7.16 -4.21 5.70
CA SER A 162 -7.31 -5.29 6.68
C SER A 162 -7.59 -6.65 6.04
N ALA A 163 -8.31 -6.68 4.91
CA ALA A 163 -8.63 -7.90 4.17
C ALA A 163 -7.39 -8.67 3.72
N ARG A 164 -6.26 -7.98 3.53
CA ARG A 164 -4.99 -8.58 3.11
C ARG A 164 -3.96 -8.61 4.22
N LEU A 165 -3.93 -7.57 5.05
CA LEU A 165 -2.98 -7.47 6.15
C LEU A 165 -3.19 -8.56 7.21
N VAL A 166 -4.43 -8.95 7.50
CA VAL A 166 -4.72 -9.99 8.51
C VAL A 166 -4.25 -11.38 8.03
N PRO A 167 -4.63 -11.87 6.84
CA PRO A 167 -4.05 -13.11 6.30
C PRO A 167 -2.53 -13.07 6.22
N LEU A 168 -1.96 -11.93 5.81
CA LEU A 168 -0.51 -11.76 5.69
C LEU A 168 0.22 -11.92 7.03
N LEU A 169 -0.33 -11.33 8.10
CA LEU A 169 0.27 -11.34 9.44
C LEU A 169 0.09 -12.66 10.17
N PHE A 170 -1.08 -13.28 10.04
CA PHE A 170 -1.46 -14.44 10.86
C PHE A 170 -1.44 -15.77 10.08
N GLY A 171 -1.28 -15.74 8.75
CA GLY A 171 -1.35 -16.92 7.91
C GLY A 171 -2.74 -17.57 7.86
N LEU A 172 -3.77 -16.84 8.30
CA LEU A 172 -5.12 -17.32 8.48
C LEU A 172 -6.10 -16.27 7.98
N ALA A 173 -6.98 -16.64 7.06
CA ALA A 173 -8.15 -15.82 6.76
C ALA A 173 -9.12 -15.90 7.95
N PRO A 174 -9.56 -14.77 8.54
CA PRO A 174 -10.50 -14.80 9.66
C PRO A 174 -11.80 -15.54 9.31
N HIS A 175 -12.21 -15.42 8.05
CA HIS A 175 -13.40 -16.02 7.47
C HIS A 175 -13.15 -16.33 5.97
N ASP A 176 -13.90 -17.29 5.43
CA ASP A 176 -13.83 -17.69 4.00
C ASP A 176 -14.72 -16.79 3.13
N VAL A 177 -14.45 -15.48 3.17
CA VAL A 177 -15.19 -14.49 2.36
C VAL A 177 -14.34 -14.14 1.14
N GLY A 178 -14.79 -14.56 -0.04
CA GLY A 178 -14.14 -14.21 -1.31
C GLY A 178 -14.26 -12.71 -1.66
N ASP A 179 -13.30 -12.21 -2.43
CA ASP A 179 -13.17 -10.80 -2.81
C ASP A 179 -14.45 -10.21 -3.41
N GLU A 180 -15.20 -10.96 -4.21
CA GLU A 180 -16.46 -10.48 -4.80
C GLU A 180 -17.51 -10.14 -3.72
N GLN A 181 -17.71 -11.04 -2.76
CA GLN A 181 -18.67 -10.85 -1.68
C GLN A 181 -18.19 -9.77 -0.71
N PHE A 182 -16.87 -9.70 -0.46
CA PHE A 182 -16.26 -8.65 0.35
C PHE A 182 -16.48 -7.27 -0.28
N VAL A 183 -16.15 -7.10 -1.56
CA VAL A 183 -16.33 -5.82 -2.29
C VAL A 183 -17.80 -5.41 -2.28
N LYS A 184 -18.73 -6.33 -2.56
CA LYS A 184 -20.17 -6.03 -2.51
C LYS A 184 -20.59 -5.48 -1.15
N THR A 185 -20.16 -6.15 -0.07
CA THR A 185 -20.47 -5.75 1.31
C THR A 185 -19.86 -4.40 1.65
N TRP A 186 -18.60 -4.18 1.26
CA TRP A 186 -17.88 -2.94 1.46
C TRP A 186 -18.59 -1.76 0.77
N VAL A 187 -18.99 -1.92 -0.50
CA VAL A 187 -19.73 -0.89 -1.25
C VAL A 187 -21.07 -0.57 -0.56
N ASP A 188 -21.81 -1.58 -0.12
CA ASP A 188 -23.09 -1.37 0.58
C ASP A 188 -22.91 -0.65 1.94
N MET A 189 -21.78 -0.82 2.61
CA MET A 189 -21.45 -0.10 3.84
C MET A 189 -21.06 1.35 3.56
N MET A 190 -20.26 1.59 2.50
CA MET A 190 -19.85 2.92 2.07
C MET A 190 -21.03 3.78 1.62
N LEU A 191 -21.98 3.22 0.86
CA LEU A 191 -23.16 3.96 0.42
C LEU A 191 -24.06 4.35 1.62
N ARG A 192 -24.29 3.42 2.55
CA ARG A 192 -25.06 3.71 3.77
C ARG A 192 -24.39 4.75 4.67
N SER A 193 -23.06 4.74 4.75
CA SER A 193 -22.32 5.69 5.58
C SER A 193 -22.35 7.11 5.03
N VAL A 194 -22.52 7.27 3.72
CA VAL A 194 -22.76 8.56 3.04
C VAL A 194 -24.20 9.06 3.28
N GLU A 195 -25.20 8.17 3.20
CA GLU A 195 -26.62 8.53 3.35
C GLU A 195 -27.02 8.92 4.79
N GLY A 196 -26.41 8.29 5.80
CA GLY A 196 -26.92 8.23 7.19
C GLY A 196 -26.94 9.50 8.06
N THR A 197 -26.75 10.73 7.54
CA THR A 197 -26.79 11.95 8.40
C THR A 197 -27.49 13.16 7.81
N THR A 198 -28.34 12.99 6.80
CA THR A 198 -29.34 14.02 6.45
C THR A 198 -30.45 14.18 7.49
N GLY A 199 -30.48 13.36 8.55
CA GLY A 199 -31.37 13.50 9.71
C GLY A 199 -30.64 14.07 10.92
N GLY A 200 -30.76 15.38 11.14
CA GLY A 200 -30.23 16.06 12.32
C GLY A 200 -30.75 15.48 13.65
N ALA A 201 -29.91 15.52 14.67
CA ALA A 201 -30.28 15.19 16.04
C ALA A 201 -31.41 16.12 16.54
N PRO A 202 -32.42 15.60 17.28
CA PRO A 202 -33.30 16.47 18.04
C PRO A 202 -32.52 17.06 19.22
N ALA A 203 -32.53 18.39 19.32
CA ALA A 203 -32.06 19.12 20.49
C ALA A 203 -32.77 18.59 21.75
N ARG A 204 -31.98 18.31 22.79
CA ARG A 204 -32.47 18.18 24.17
C ARG A 204 -31.77 19.22 25.02
#